data_AF-A0A8R7U5B0-F1
#
_entry.id   AF-A0A8R7U5B0-F1
#
_cell.length_a   1.000
_cell.length_b   1.000
_cell.length_c   1.000
_cell.angle_alpha   90.00
_cell.angle_beta   90.00
_cell.angle_gamma   90.00
#
_symmetry.space_group_name_H-M   'P 1'
#
loop_
_entity.id
_entity.type
_entity.pdbx_description
1 polymer ?
#
loop_
_entity_poly.entity_id
_entity_poly.type
_entity_poly.pdbx_seq_one_letter_code
_entity_poly.pdbx_strand_id
1 'polypeptide(L)'
;MMACRLRLHQLRLVGVRPTCCFPSRNLAAVKSQKIQPPKKKKRLDEACLERYQQYSRTYIQSWILQGKVHVNGRVVNKAGTQVSDKSVIEIKAEIPKYVCRAGHKLEAAIKEFGVDCDGKIALDSGLSTGGFTDCLLQHGASHVYGVDVGYGQVAEKIRVHENVSVIERTNLRHLTKLPQLVDLVTLDLSFISILVV
;
A
#
# COMPACT_ATOMS: atom_id res chain seq x y z
N MET A 1 -4.53 -68.65 42.54
CA MET A 1 -5.15 -68.95 41.23
C MET A 1 -4.07 -68.74 40.17
N MET A 2 -3.29 -69.77 39.81
CA MET A 2 -3.51 -70.69 38.65
C MET A 2 -3.70 -69.94 37.33
N ALA A 3 -3.05 -70.23 36.19
CA ALA A 3 -1.99 -71.16 35.79
C ALA A 3 -1.55 -70.70 34.38
N CYS A 4 -0.26 -70.65 34.06
CA CYS A 4 0.43 -71.62 33.19
C CYS A 4 -0.30 -71.99 31.88
N ARG A 5 0.28 -71.61 30.73
CA ARG A 5 0.08 -72.32 29.45
C ARG A 5 1.39 -72.42 28.68
N LEU A 6 1.58 -73.60 28.10
CA LEU A 6 2.82 -74.24 27.69
C LEU A 6 3.40 -73.79 26.34
N ARG A 7 4.72 -74.02 26.27
CA ARG A 7 5.61 -74.26 25.12
C ARG A 7 4.99 -74.89 23.87
N LEU A 8 5.63 -74.62 22.73
CA LEU A 8 6.18 -75.67 21.86
C LEU A 8 7.41 -75.18 21.08
N HIS A 9 8.43 -76.04 21.06
CA HIS A 9 9.70 -75.95 20.34
C HIS A 9 9.56 -76.33 18.86
N GLN A 10 10.59 -75.97 18.09
CA GLN A 10 11.18 -76.63 16.89
C GLN A 10 11.38 -75.59 15.77
N LEU A 11 12.45 -75.57 14.96
CA LEU A 11 13.54 -76.50 14.66
C LEU A 11 14.64 -75.67 13.95
N ARG A 12 15.92 -76.00 14.19
CA ARG A 12 17.05 -75.53 13.37
C ARG A 12 16.94 -76.10 11.96
N LEU A 13 17.18 -75.29 10.93
CA LEU A 13 17.70 -75.77 9.65
C LEU A 13 18.82 -74.84 9.17
N VAL A 14 20.03 -75.41 9.26
CA VAL A 14 21.24 -74.97 8.57
C VAL A 14 21.10 -75.45 7.13
N GLY A 15 21.16 -74.54 6.16
CA GLY A 15 20.93 -74.87 4.74
C GLY A 15 21.72 -73.97 3.80
N VAL A 16 22.96 -74.38 3.54
CA VAL A 16 23.69 -74.41 2.26
C VAL A 16 23.45 -73.27 1.24
N ARG A 17 24.55 -72.57 0.92
CA ARG A 17 24.69 -71.58 -0.16
C ARG A 17 24.30 -72.13 -1.53
N PRO A 18 23.70 -71.29 -2.39
CA PRO A 18 24.01 -71.31 -3.81
C PRO A 18 24.65 -69.97 -4.22
N THR A 19 25.82 -70.09 -4.83
CA THR A 19 26.48 -69.07 -5.63
C THR A 19 25.61 -68.71 -6.83
N CYS A 20 25.15 -67.45 -6.90
CA CYS A 20 24.64 -66.88 -8.13
C CYS A 20 25.42 -65.60 -8.45
N CYS A 21 26.31 -65.70 -9.42
CA CYS A 21 26.95 -64.58 -10.10
C CYS A 21 25.88 -63.70 -10.73
N PHE A 22 25.74 -62.46 -10.25
CA PHE A 22 25.01 -61.41 -10.96
C PHE A 22 26.02 -60.56 -11.74
N PRO A 23 25.78 -60.26 -13.03
CA PRO A 23 26.65 -59.40 -13.81
C PRO A 23 26.60 -57.96 -13.28
N SER A 24 27.77 -57.36 -13.10
CA SER A 24 27.94 -55.97 -12.68
C SER A 24 27.30 -55.02 -13.70
N ARG A 25 26.07 -54.57 -13.42
CA ARG A 25 25.51 -53.39 -14.09
C ARG A 25 26.21 -52.16 -13.55
N ASN A 26 27.03 -51.52 -14.39
CA ASN A 26 27.55 -50.19 -14.14
C ASN A 26 26.36 -49.23 -13.95
N LEU A 27 26.09 -48.85 -12.70
CA LEU A 27 25.23 -47.72 -12.37
C LEU A 27 25.99 -46.46 -12.77
N ALA A 28 25.62 -45.89 -13.92
CA ALA A 28 26.04 -44.54 -14.30
C ALA A 28 25.63 -43.58 -13.17
N ALA A 29 26.62 -42.94 -12.54
CA ALA A 29 26.40 -41.96 -11.50
C ALA A 29 25.54 -40.81 -12.05
N VAL A 30 24.28 -40.76 -11.64
CA VAL A 30 23.41 -39.61 -11.87
C VAL A 30 24.04 -38.42 -11.14
N LYS A 31 24.64 -37.50 -11.91
CA LYS A 31 25.17 -36.25 -11.38
C LYS A 31 24.02 -35.52 -10.67
N SER A 32 24.12 -35.36 -9.36
CA SER A 32 23.22 -34.52 -8.57
C SER A 32 23.33 -33.08 -9.09
N GLN A 33 22.40 -32.69 -9.95
CA GLN A 33 22.22 -31.30 -10.31
C GLN A 33 21.67 -30.59 -9.08
N LYS A 34 22.44 -29.62 -8.55
CA LYS A 34 21.98 -28.75 -7.47
C LYS A 34 20.74 -27.99 -7.97
N ILE A 35 19.57 -28.33 -7.46
CA ILE A 35 18.34 -27.57 -7.66
C ILE A 35 18.54 -26.22 -6.98
N GLN A 36 18.78 -25.15 -7.75
CA GLN A 36 18.77 -23.81 -7.21
C GLN A 36 17.36 -23.51 -6.71
N PRO A 37 17.18 -23.03 -5.46
CA PRO A 37 15.86 -22.66 -4.99
C PRO A 37 15.28 -21.60 -5.95
N PRO A 38 13.97 -21.63 -6.24
CA PRO A 38 13.36 -20.67 -7.15
C PRO A 38 13.71 -19.25 -6.68
N LYS A 39 14.29 -18.44 -7.57
CA LYS A 39 14.57 -17.03 -7.28
C LYS A 39 13.26 -16.41 -6.82
N LYS A 40 13.16 -16.04 -5.55
CA LYS A 40 12.01 -15.28 -5.05
C LYS A 40 11.91 -14.01 -5.89
N LYS A 41 10.83 -13.93 -6.66
CA LYS A 41 10.44 -12.76 -7.42
C LYS A 41 9.26 -12.16 -6.67
N LYS A 42 9.31 -10.85 -6.45
CA LYS A 42 8.24 -10.08 -5.81
C LYS A 42 7.74 -9.03 -6.79
N ARG A 43 6.54 -8.50 -6.56
CA ARG A 43 6.06 -7.36 -7.33
C ARG A 43 6.90 -6.13 -7.01
N LEU A 44 7.10 -5.26 -8.00
CA LEU A 44 7.89 -4.04 -7.85
C LEU A 44 7.33 -3.13 -6.76
N ASP A 45 6.00 -2.97 -6.68
CA ASP A 45 5.38 -2.13 -5.63
C ASP A 45 5.62 -2.68 -4.22
N GLU A 46 5.55 -3.99 -4.04
CA GLU A 46 5.87 -4.66 -2.76
C GLU A 46 7.35 -4.54 -2.41
N ALA A 47 8.24 -4.78 -3.38
CA ALA A 47 9.68 -4.64 -3.18
C ALA A 47 10.09 -3.20 -2.85
N CYS A 48 9.40 -2.20 -3.44
CA CYS A 48 9.59 -0.79 -3.09
C CYS A 48 9.08 -0.50 -1.68
N LEU A 49 7.91 -1.00 -1.29
CA LEU A 49 7.36 -0.81 0.05
C LEU A 49 8.28 -1.36 1.16
N GLU A 50 8.84 -2.54 0.93
CA GLU A 50 9.77 -3.17 1.90
C GLU A 50 11.05 -2.34 2.10
N ARG A 51 11.54 -1.69 1.03
CA ARG A 51 12.79 -0.91 1.02
C ARG A 51 12.61 0.56 1.39
N TYR A 52 11.45 1.13 1.07
CA TYR A 52 11.12 2.53 1.25
C TYR A 52 9.86 2.68 2.09
N GLN A 53 9.94 2.20 3.33
CA GLN A 53 8.82 2.15 4.28
C GLN A 53 8.29 3.53 4.66
N GLN A 54 9.09 4.59 4.44
CA GLN A 54 8.66 5.97 4.63
C GLN A 54 7.59 6.43 3.62
N TYR A 55 7.40 5.71 2.51
CA TYR A 55 6.44 6.07 1.48
C TYR A 55 5.21 5.17 1.52
N SER A 56 4.05 5.77 1.27
CA SER A 56 2.82 5.01 1.11
C SER A 56 2.83 4.20 -0.19
N ARG A 57 2.07 3.11 -0.21
CA ARG A 57 1.86 2.28 -1.41
C ARG A 57 1.38 3.12 -2.59
N THR A 58 0.48 4.07 -2.32
CA THR A 58 -0.11 4.95 -3.33
C THR A 58 0.96 5.83 -4.00
N TYR A 59 1.89 6.40 -3.23
CA TYR A 59 3.00 7.17 -3.80
C TYR A 59 3.91 6.31 -4.66
N ILE A 60 4.31 5.15 -4.16
CA ILE A 60 5.15 4.20 -4.90
C ILE A 60 4.49 3.81 -6.23
N GLN A 61 3.22 3.42 -6.21
CA GLN A 61 2.50 3.03 -7.42
C GLN A 61 2.37 4.20 -8.41
N SER A 62 2.11 5.42 -7.91
CA SER A 62 2.06 6.63 -8.73
C SER A 62 3.41 6.93 -9.39
N TRP A 63 4.51 6.84 -8.64
CA TRP A 63 5.86 7.07 -9.18
C TRP A 63 6.29 6.01 -10.18
N ILE A 64 5.91 4.75 -9.96
CA ILE A 64 6.09 3.69 -10.96
C ILE A 64 5.37 4.09 -12.24
N LEU A 65 4.07 4.42 -12.18
CA LEU A 65 3.29 4.81 -13.35
C LEU A 65 3.88 6.03 -14.08
N GLN A 66 4.42 6.99 -13.33
CA GLN A 66 5.08 8.19 -13.85
C GLN A 66 6.48 7.93 -14.43
N GLY A 67 6.99 6.70 -14.38
CA GLY A 67 8.32 6.35 -14.86
C GLY A 67 9.46 6.86 -13.98
N LYS A 68 9.18 7.18 -12.71
CA LYS A 68 10.17 7.68 -11.74
C LYS A 68 10.91 6.57 -11.00
N VAL A 69 10.58 5.31 -11.25
CA VAL A 69 11.22 4.15 -10.61
C VAL A 69 12.10 3.41 -11.61
N HIS A 70 13.37 3.23 -11.25
CA HIS A 70 14.35 2.50 -12.03
C HIS A 70 14.65 1.15 -11.37
N VAL A 71 14.76 0.10 -12.18
CA VAL A 71 15.21 -1.23 -11.78
C VAL A 71 16.42 -1.59 -12.63
N ASN A 72 17.59 -1.79 -12.00
CA ASN A 72 18.86 -2.04 -12.66
C ASN A 72 19.16 -0.99 -13.77
N GLY A 73 18.94 0.29 -13.44
CA GLY A 73 19.15 1.43 -14.35
C GLY A 73 18.02 1.69 -15.37
N ARG A 74 17.05 0.79 -15.54
CA ARG A 74 15.96 0.94 -16.52
C ARG A 74 14.66 1.41 -15.87
N VAL A 75 13.94 2.32 -16.53
CA VAL A 75 12.61 2.75 -16.08
C VAL A 75 11.63 1.58 -16.16
N VAL A 76 10.88 1.36 -15.07
CA VAL A 76 9.79 0.38 -15.03
C VAL A 76 8.51 1.09 -14.63
N ASN A 77 7.48 0.97 -15.46
CA ASN A 77 6.22 1.69 -15.32
C ASN A 77 5.01 0.85 -14.88
N LYS A 78 5.24 -0.44 -14.58
CA LYS A 78 4.19 -1.37 -14.16
C LYS A 78 4.45 -1.89 -12.74
N ALA A 79 3.57 -1.55 -11.80
CA ALA A 79 3.69 -1.93 -10.40
C ALA A 79 3.79 -3.45 -10.17
N GLY A 80 3.04 -4.25 -10.94
CA GLY A 80 3.07 -5.71 -10.88
C GLY A 80 4.30 -6.38 -11.52
N THR A 81 5.31 -5.61 -11.95
CA THR A 81 6.52 -6.17 -12.57
C THR A 81 7.27 -7.04 -11.56
N GLN A 82 7.60 -8.26 -11.96
CA GLN A 82 8.31 -9.21 -11.11
C GLN A 82 9.79 -8.84 -11.06
N VAL A 83 10.27 -8.45 -9.89
CA VAL A 83 11.67 -8.10 -9.61
C VAL A 83 12.31 -9.14 -8.71
N SER A 84 13.59 -9.42 -8.94
CA SER A 84 14.38 -10.27 -8.05
C SER A 84 14.78 -9.49 -6.81
N ASP A 85 14.91 -10.17 -5.67
CA ASP A 85 15.43 -9.58 -4.43
C ASP A 85 16.80 -8.90 -4.61
N LYS A 86 17.62 -9.35 -5.59
CA LYS A 86 18.95 -8.77 -5.90
C LYS A 86 18.90 -7.53 -6.81
N SER A 87 17.73 -7.13 -7.30
CA SER A 87 17.62 -6.01 -8.23
C SER A 87 17.93 -4.70 -7.49
N VAL A 88 18.70 -3.81 -8.12
CA VAL A 88 18.89 -2.45 -7.64
C VAL A 88 17.65 -1.65 -8.01
N ILE A 89 16.97 -1.08 -7.02
CA ILE A 89 15.76 -0.27 -7.22
C ILE A 89 16.10 1.14 -6.76
N GLU A 90 15.81 2.12 -7.60
CA GLU A 90 16.00 3.54 -7.31
C GLU A 90 14.70 4.30 -7.60
N ILE A 91 14.27 5.13 -6.67
CA ILE A 91 13.11 6.02 -6.84
C ILE A 91 13.63 7.45 -7.03
N LYS A 92 13.44 8.01 -8.22
CA LYS A 92 13.78 9.39 -8.59
C LYS A 92 12.52 10.26 -8.54
N ALA A 93 11.98 10.42 -7.35
CA ALA A 93 10.75 11.16 -7.13
C ALA A 93 10.80 11.96 -5.83
N GLU A 94 10.11 13.10 -5.83
CA GLU A 94 9.87 13.90 -4.65
C GLU A 94 8.48 13.61 -4.11
N ILE A 95 8.33 13.72 -2.79
CA ILE A 95 7.03 13.65 -2.13
C ILE A 95 6.24 14.91 -2.51
N PRO A 96 5.05 14.78 -3.10
CA PRO A 96 4.19 15.92 -3.36
C PRO A 96 3.88 16.67 -2.05
N LYS A 97 3.88 18.01 -2.11
CA LYS A 97 3.52 18.86 -0.98
C LYS A 97 2.10 18.54 -0.46
N TYR A 98 1.15 18.33 -1.37
CA TYR A 98 -0.25 18.04 -1.05
C TYR A 98 -0.68 16.67 -1.56
N VAL A 99 -1.67 16.05 -0.92
CA VAL A 99 -2.25 14.76 -1.33
C VAL A 99 -2.78 14.73 -2.77
N CYS A 100 -3.17 15.89 -3.33
CA CYS A 100 -3.49 16.03 -4.74
C CYS A 100 -3.14 17.44 -5.25
N ARG A 101 -3.06 17.59 -6.58
CA ARG A 101 -2.68 18.85 -7.24
C ARG A 101 -3.61 20.03 -6.92
N ALA A 102 -4.84 19.77 -6.49
CA ALA A 102 -5.79 20.83 -6.14
C ALA A 102 -5.28 21.69 -4.97
N GLY A 103 -4.47 21.16 -4.06
CA GLY A 103 -3.91 21.96 -2.95
C GLY A 103 -3.14 23.20 -3.41
N HIS A 104 -2.45 23.12 -4.56
CA HIS A 104 -1.76 24.27 -5.14
C HIS A 104 -2.71 25.38 -5.63
N LYS A 105 -3.96 25.05 -5.96
CA LYS A 105 -4.96 26.07 -6.31
C LYS A 105 -5.28 26.93 -5.09
N LEU A 106 -5.55 26.29 -3.94
CA LEU A 106 -5.87 27.00 -2.71
C LEU A 106 -4.65 27.75 -2.18
N GLU A 107 -3.46 27.15 -2.23
CA GLU A 107 -2.20 27.81 -1.88
C GLU A 107 -2.01 29.13 -2.66
N ALA A 108 -2.24 29.10 -3.98
CA ALA A 108 -2.17 30.30 -4.80
C ALA A 108 -3.18 31.37 -4.35
N ALA A 109 -4.42 30.97 -4.03
CA ALA A 109 -5.46 31.89 -3.55
C ALA A 109 -5.12 32.48 -2.16
N ILE A 110 -4.67 31.66 -1.21
CA ILE A 110 -4.23 32.11 0.12
C ILE A 110 -3.14 33.18 -0.01
N LYS A 111 -2.14 32.92 -0.86
CA LYS A 111 -1.03 33.84 -1.09
C LYS A 111 -1.47 35.14 -1.76
N GLU A 112 -2.27 35.04 -2.82
CA GLU A 112 -2.70 36.21 -3.60
C GLU A 112 -3.61 37.13 -2.79
N PHE A 113 -4.55 36.55 -2.03
CA PHE A 113 -5.53 37.31 -1.27
C PHE A 113 -5.12 37.59 0.18
N GLY A 114 -3.95 37.11 0.62
CA GLY A 114 -3.45 37.33 1.97
C GLY A 114 -4.36 36.72 3.05
N VAL A 115 -4.94 35.56 2.79
CA VAL A 115 -5.86 34.89 3.73
C VAL A 115 -5.06 34.27 4.87
N ASP A 116 -5.36 34.64 6.11
CA ASP A 116 -4.76 34.02 7.29
C ASP A 116 -5.55 32.77 7.71
N CYS A 117 -4.87 31.61 7.66
CA CYS A 117 -5.43 30.33 8.08
C CYS A 117 -4.98 29.90 9.48
N ASP A 118 -4.01 30.59 10.08
CA ASP A 118 -3.38 30.12 11.31
C ASP A 118 -4.36 30.12 12.50
N GLY A 119 -4.45 28.99 13.19
CA GLY A 119 -5.38 28.78 14.29
C GLY A 119 -6.87 28.73 13.91
N LYS A 120 -7.22 28.89 12.62
CA LYS A 120 -8.61 28.99 12.15
C LYS A 120 -9.29 27.63 11.99
N ILE A 121 -10.59 27.60 12.27
CA ILE A 121 -11.45 26.46 11.96
C ILE A 121 -11.99 26.67 10.55
N ALA A 122 -11.77 25.71 9.65
CA ALA A 122 -12.18 25.80 8.26
C ALA A 122 -13.26 24.78 7.88
N LEU A 123 -14.09 25.14 6.91
CA LEU A 123 -14.96 24.23 6.17
C LEU A 123 -14.41 24.07 4.75
N ASP A 124 -14.08 22.85 4.35
CA ASP A 124 -13.72 22.50 2.97
C ASP A 124 -14.91 21.80 2.29
N SER A 125 -15.55 22.50 1.36
CA SER A 125 -16.68 21.97 0.61
C SER A 125 -16.25 21.46 -0.76
N GLY A 126 -16.42 20.16 -0.96
CA GLY A 126 -15.85 19.43 -2.10
C GLY A 126 -14.53 18.76 -1.73
N LEU A 127 -14.46 18.12 -0.56
CA LEU A 127 -13.24 17.52 0.00
C LEU A 127 -12.49 16.64 -1.03
N SER A 128 -13.20 15.83 -1.81
CA SER A 128 -12.64 14.91 -2.80
C SER A 128 -11.49 14.05 -2.22
N THR A 129 -10.30 14.08 -2.82
CA THR A 129 -9.09 13.43 -2.27
C THR A 129 -8.54 14.14 -1.02
N GLY A 130 -8.89 15.41 -0.79
CA GLY A 130 -8.47 16.20 0.37
C GLY A 130 -7.39 17.24 0.09
N GLY A 131 -7.23 17.69 -1.15
CA GLY A 131 -6.15 18.62 -1.53
C GLY A 131 -6.23 19.99 -0.85
N PHE A 132 -7.42 20.56 -0.76
CA PHE A 132 -7.65 21.85 -0.09
C PHE A 132 -7.51 21.71 1.42
N THR A 133 -8.14 20.69 2.02
CA THR A 133 -7.92 20.32 3.42
C THR A 133 -6.44 20.18 3.78
N ASP A 134 -5.63 19.47 2.98
CA ASP A 134 -4.18 19.35 3.23
C ASP A 134 -3.47 20.72 3.18
N CYS A 135 -3.89 21.59 2.25
CA CYS A 135 -3.37 22.95 2.16
C CYS A 135 -3.72 23.79 3.38
N LEU A 136 -4.96 23.75 3.85
CA LEU A 136 -5.42 24.47 5.04
C LEU A 136 -4.63 24.05 6.29
N LEU A 137 -4.49 22.74 6.51
CA LEU A 137 -3.72 22.20 7.64
C LEU A 137 -2.26 22.64 7.60
N GLN A 138 -1.62 22.61 6.42
CA GLN A 138 -0.23 23.06 6.27
C GLN A 138 -0.05 24.56 6.44
N HIS A 139 -1.12 25.35 6.32
CA HIS A 139 -1.13 26.80 6.60
C HIS A 139 -1.63 27.13 8.02
N GLY A 140 -1.72 26.14 8.91
CA GLY A 140 -1.97 26.38 10.33
C GLY A 140 -3.43 26.30 10.76
N ALA A 141 -4.35 25.88 9.89
CA ALA A 141 -5.74 25.66 10.31
C ALA A 141 -5.82 24.70 11.50
N SER A 142 -6.51 25.12 12.57
CA SER A 142 -6.61 24.35 13.81
C SER A 142 -7.54 23.15 13.67
N HIS A 143 -8.56 23.25 12.82
CA HIS A 143 -9.47 22.15 12.49
C HIS A 143 -10.08 22.34 11.10
N VAL A 144 -10.35 21.24 10.38
CA VAL A 144 -11.03 21.28 9.09
C VAL A 144 -12.23 20.32 9.07
N TYR A 145 -13.41 20.85 8.77
CA TYR A 145 -14.58 20.05 8.40
C TYR A 145 -14.56 19.85 6.89
N GLY A 146 -14.29 18.63 6.44
CA GLY A 146 -14.30 18.30 5.02
C GLY A 146 -15.63 17.66 4.62
N VAL A 147 -16.38 18.28 3.72
CA VAL A 147 -17.70 17.81 3.26
C VAL A 147 -17.62 17.36 1.81
N ASP A 148 -18.14 16.18 1.52
CA ASP A 148 -18.27 15.67 0.15
C ASP A 148 -19.52 14.82 -0.06
N VAL A 149 -20.04 14.83 -1.29
CA VAL A 149 -21.13 13.94 -1.73
C VAL A 149 -20.62 12.52 -2.03
N GLY A 150 -19.36 12.41 -2.43
CA GLY A 150 -18.66 11.16 -2.70
C GLY A 150 -18.36 10.36 -1.43
N TYR A 151 -17.82 9.17 -1.65
CA TYR A 151 -17.44 8.25 -0.58
C TYR A 151 -16.20 7.43 -0.97
N GLY A 152 -15.27 7.29 -0.03
CA GLY A 152 -14.08 6.45 -0.18
C GLY A 152 -12.98 7.06 -1.05
N GLN A 153 -13.02 8.37 -1.29
CA GLN A 153 -12.05 9.08 -2.13
C GLN A 153 -10.95 9.80 -1.34
N VAL A 154 -11.24 10.14 -0.08
CA VAL A 154 -10.33 10.89 0.80
C VAL A 154 -9.04 10.12 1.03
N ALA A 155 -7.90 10.79 0.85
CA ALA A 155 -6.59 10.22 1.10
C ALA A 155 -6.42 9.82 2.58
N GLU A 156 -5.73 8.71 2.83
CA GLU A 156 -5.51 8.18 4.18
C GLU A 156 -4.94 9.23 5.14
N LYS A 157 -3.94 10.01 4.69
CA LYS A 157 -3.34 11.12 5.44
C LYS A 157 -4.38 12.07 6.02
N ILE A 158 -5.43 12.37 5.26
CA ILE A 158 -6.49 13.31 5.65
C ILE A 158 -7.55 12.59 6.50
N ARG A 159 -7.90 11.35 6.14
CA ARG A 159 -8.91 10.57 6.84
C ARG A 159 -8.56 10.30 8.30
N VAL A 160 -7.29 10.08 8.60
CA VAL A 160 -6.81 9.74 9.96
C VAL A 160 -6.29 10.96 10.73
N HIS A 161 -6.31 12.14 10.12
CA HIS A 161 -5.79 13.35 10.77
C HIS A 161 -6.73 13.78 11.90
N GLU A 162 -6.20 13.97 13.10
CA GLU A 162 -6.99 14.27 14.32
C GLU A 162 -7.81 15.57 14.19
N ASN A 163 -7.22 16.58 13.54
CA ASN A 163 -7.86 17.88 13.31
C ASN A 163 -8.76 17.92 12.07
N VAL A 164 -9.18 16.76 11.55
CA VAL A 164 -10.08 16.68 10.39
C VAL A 164 -11.32 15.89 10.74
N SER A 165 -12.48 16.47 10.44
CA SER A 165 -13.75 15.76 10.47
C SER A 165 -14.23 15.52 9.04
N VAL A 166 -14.18 14.27 8.61
CA VAL A 166 -14.61 13.84 7.27
C VAL A 166 -16.11 13.56 7.28
N ILE A 167 -16.85 14.30 6.46
CA ILE A 167 -18.31 14.24 6.32
C ILE A 167 -18.63 13.87 4.87
N GLU A 168 -18.52 12.59 4.54
CA GLU A 168 -18.84 12.03 3.22
C GLU A 168 -20.35 11.78 3.05
N ARG A 169 -20.79 11.47 1.82
CA ARG A 169 -22.19 11.20 1.46
C ARG A 169 -23.15 12.33 1.86
N THR A 170 -22.65 13.56 1.93
CA THR A 170 -23.40 14.72 2.42
C THR A 170 -23.36 15.83 1.39
N ASN A 171 -24.52 16.23 0.90
CA ASN A 171 -24.63 17.43 0.06
C ASN A 171 -24.59 18.67 0.97
N LEU A 172 -23.67 19.59 0.70
CA LEU A 172 -23.52 20.84 1.46
C LEU A 172 -24.84 21.61 1.60
N ARG A 173 -25.71 21.59 0.58
CA ARG A 173 -27.02 22.27 0.59
C ARG A 173 -27.95 21.80 1.71
N HIS A 174 -27.74 20.59 2.22
CA HIS A 174 -28.56 19.99 3.27
C HIS A 174 -27.86 19.99 4.63
N LEU A 175 -26.61 20.47 4.69
CA LEU A 175 -25.87 20.60 5.93
C LEU A 175 -26.37 21.83 6.71
N THR A 176 -27.12 21.61 7.78
CA THR A 176 -27.77 22.69 8.54
C THR A 176 -26.90 23.24 9.66
N LYS A 177 -25.98 22.44 10.20
CA LYS A 177 -25.07 22.85 11.28
C LYS A 177 -23.79 22.03 11.30
N LEU A 178 -22.72 22.66 11.76
CA LEU A 178 -21.47 22.02 12.16
C LEU A 178 -21.37 22.02 13.69
N PRO A 179 -20.52 21.17 14.29
CA PRO A 179 -20.34 21.13 15.75
C PRO A 179 -19.87 22.45 16.35
N GLN A 180 -19.15 23.26 15.58
CA GLN A 180 -18.69 24.60 15.96
C GLN A 180 -18.75 25.54 14.76
N LEU A 181 -18.69 26.85 15.04
CA LEU A 181 -18.58 27.86 13.98
C LEU A 181 -17.22 27.75 13.27
N VAL A 182 -17.22 28.11 11.99
CA VAL A 182 -16.01 28.13 11.16
C VAL A 182 -15.62 29.57 10.85
N ASP A 183 -14.33 29.82 10.79
CA ASP A 183 -13.77 31.13 10.43
C ASP A 183 -13.55 31.27 8.93
N LEU A 184 -13.33 30.15 8.23
CA LEU A 184 -12.99 30.10 6.82
C LEU A 184 -13.83 29.04 6.10
N VAL A 185 -14.18 29.33 4.84
CA VAL A 185 -14.90 28.39 3.97
C VAL A 185 -14.22 28.34 2.61
N THR A 186 -13.90 27.15 2.15
CA THR A 186 -13.43 26.88 0.79
C THR A 186 -14.47 26.11 -0.01
N LEU A 187 -14.62 26.45 -1.29
CA LEU A 187 -15.60 25.85 -2.20
C LEU A 187 -14.91 25.53 -3.54
N ASP A 188 -14.56 24.26 -3.82
CA ASP A 188 -14.09 23.77 -5.14
C ASP A 188 -15.10 22.75 -5.68
N LEU A 189 -16.27 23.24 -6.11
CA LEU A 189 -17.42 22.44 -6.50
C LEU A 189 -17.55 22.36 -8.03
N SER A 190 -17.68 21.16 -8.57
CA SER A 190 -17.71 20.91 -10.02
C SER A 190 -19.12 20.80 -10.62
N PHE A 191 -20.16 20.60 -9.80
CA PHE A 191 -21.48 20.20 -10.28
C PHE A 191 -22.66 21.07 -9.83
N ILE A 192 -22.43 22.08 -8.99
CA ILE A 192 -23.53 22.93 -8.52
C ILE A 192 -23.19 24.41 -8.67
N SER A 193 -24.12 25.18 -9.22
CA SER A 193 -24.15 26.63 -8.97
C SER A 193 -24.27 26.85 -7.46
N ILE A 194 -23.41 27.73 -6.93
CA ILE A 194 -23.46 28.21 -5.54
C ILE A 194 -24.73 29.04 -5.32
N LEU A 195 -25.19 29.74 -6.36
CA LEU A 195 -26.44 30.46 -6.35
C LEU A 195 -27.59 29.48 -6.63
N VAL A 196 -28.60 29.51 -5.76
CA VAL A 196 -29.92 28.96 -6.09
C VAL A 196 -30.45 29.79 -7.25
N VAL A 197 -30.63 29.16 -8.41
CA VAL A 197 -31.39 29.71 -9.53
C VAL A 197 -32.80 29.15 -9.46
#